data_AF-A0AAW3MVQ8-F1
#
_entry.id   AF-A0AAW3MVQ8-F1
#
_cell.length_a   1.000
_cell.length_b   1.000
_cell.length_c   1.000
_cell.angle_alpha   90.00
_cell.angle_beta   90.00
_cell.angle_gamma   90.00
#
_symmetry.space_group_name_H-M   'P 1'
#
loop_
_entity.id
_entity.type
_entity.pdbx_description
1 polymer ?
#
loop_
_entity_poly.entity_id
_entity_poly.type
_entity_poly.pdbx_seq_one_letter_code
_entity_poly.pdbx_strand_id
1 'polypeptide(L)' 'MTVARRPTPCEIKLAREAAGLTQTKAAALLYKTCRVWQMWEAGRPMDPAYWELFLIKTKAAAQ' A
#
# COMPACT_ATOMS: atom_id res chain seq x y z
N MET A 1 20.95 9.12 -6.63
CA MET A 1 19.87 9.67 -5.79
C MET A 1 18.56 9.07 -6.27
N THR A 2 18.02 8.08 -5.56
CA THR A 2 16.77 7.43 -5.97
C THR A 2 15.61 8.31 -5.55
N VAL A 3 14.88 8.89 -6.50
CA VAL A 3 13.68 9.67 -6.19
C VAL A 3 12.62 8.71 -5.68
N ALA A 4 12.20 8.86 -4.43
CA ALA A 4 11.22 7.97 -3.81
C ALA A 4 9.88 8.06 -4.58
N ARG A 5 9.47 6.94 -5.17
CA ARG A 5 8.34 6.90 -6.10
C ARG A 5 7.02 6.93 -5.34
N ARG A 6 6.17 7.90 -5.65
CA ARG A 6 4.77 7.92 -5.19
C ARG A 6 3.94 6.97 -6.06
N PRO A 7 3.26 5.96 -5.48
CA PRO A 7 2.40 5.09 -6.25
C PRO A 7 1.13 5.83 -6.69
N THR A 8 0.59 5.43 -7.83
CA THR A 8 -0.74 5.85 -8.26
C THR A 8 -1.83 5.08 -7.50
N PRO A 9 -3.05 5.61 -7.38
CA PRO A 9 -4.17 4.90 -6.72
C PRO A 9 -4.44 3.52 -7.33
N CYS A 10 -4.31 3.41 -8.65
CA CYS A 10 -4.46 2.15 -9.38
C CYS A 10 -3.40 1.12 -8.96
N GLU A 11 -2.14 1.54 -8.83
CA GLU A 11 -1.05 0.65 -8.39
C GLU A 11 -1.23 0.17 -6.96
N ILE A 12 -1.72 1.04 -6.06
CA ILE A 12 -2.02 0.67 -4.67
C ILE A 12 -3.10 -0.42 -4.64
N LYS A 13 -4.16 -0.24 -5.42
CA LYS A 13 -5.26 -1.21 -5.54
C LYS A 13 -4.78 -2.55 -6.11
N LEU A 14 -4.06 -2.52 -7.23
CA LEU A 14 -3.55 -3.71 -7.90
C LEU A 14 -2.58 -4.49 -7.01
N ALA A 15 -1.66 -3.82 -6.31
CA ALA A 15 -0.72 -4.49 -5.42
C ALA A 15 -1.42 -5.14 -4.23
N ARG A 16 -2.46 -4.49 -3.67
CA ARG A 16 -3.29 -5.10 -2.63
C ARG A 16 -4.00 -6.37 -3.12
N GLU A 17 -4.60 -6.28 -4.30
CA GLU A 17 -5.34 -7.40 -4.91
C GLU A 17 -4.40 -8.56 -5.25
N ALA A 18 -3.21 -8.27 -5.80
CA ALA A 18 -2.17 -9.26 -6.05
C ALA A 18 -1.68 -9.94 -4.76
N ALA A 19 -1.66 -9.22 -3.63
CA ALA A 19 -1.35 -9.78 -2.32
C ALA A 19 -2.53 -10.52 -1.66
N GLY A 20 -3.71 -10.59 -2.30
CA GLY A 20 -4.90 -11.23 -1.75
C GLY A 20 -5.45 -10.55 -0.49
N LEU A 21 -5.15 -9.27 -0.29
CA LEU A 21 -5.52 -8.54 0.93
C LEU A 21 -6.82 -7.76 0.78
N THR A 22 -7.60 -7.70 1.85
CA THR A 22 -8.68 -6.70 1.99
C THR A 22 -8.07 -5.33 2.31
N GLN A 23 -8.81 -4.25 2.07
CA GLN A 23 -8.35 -2.88 2.40
C GLN A 23 -7.98 -2.75 3.88
N THR A 24 -8.76 -3.37 4.77
CA THR A 24 -8.49 -3.37 6.22
C THR A 24 -7.19 -4.11 6.55
N LYS A 25 -6.94 -5.29 5.97
CA LYS A 25 -5.70 -6.06 6.20
C LYS A 25 -4.48 -5.29 5.67
N ALA A 26 -4.60 -4.69 4.50
CA ALA A 26 -3.53 -3.88 3.90
C ALA A 26 -3.17 -2.66 4.76
N ALA A 27 -4.19 -1.97 5.30
CA ALA A 27 -3.98 -0.86 6.24
C ALA A 27 -3.30 -1.32 7.54
N ALA A 28 -3.71 -2.46 8.08
CA ALA A 28 -3.17 -3.01 9.32
C ALA A 28 -1.67 -3.34 9.20
N LEU A 29 -1.19 -3.78 8.03
CA LEU A 29 0.24 -4.02 7.77
C LEU A 29 1.10 -2.76 7.99
N LEU A 30 0.51 -1.59 7.79
CA LEU A 30 1.15 -0.28 7.90
C LEU A 30 0.77 0.46 9.20
N TYR A 31 0.08 -0.21 10.13
CA TYR A 31 -0.45 0.38 11.35
C TYR A 31 -1.35 1.60 11.07
N LYS A 32 -2.14 1.54 9.99
CA LYS A 32 -3.12 2.55 9.59
C LYS A 32 -4.53 1.99 9.62
N THR A 33 -5.52 2.89 9.56
CA THR A 33 -6.93 2.53 9.50
C THR A 33 -7.36 2.22 8.07
N CYS A 34 -8.42 1.42 7.91
CA CYS A 34 -9.01 1.12 6.60
C CYS A 34 -9.39 2.39 5.82
N ARG A 35 -9.87 3.42 6.53
CA ARG A 35 -10.21 4.72 5.92
C ARG A 35 -9.02 5.40 5.25
N VAL A 36 -7.83 5.35 5.86
CA VAL A 36 -6.61 5.91 5.27
C VAL A 36 -6.24 5.16 3.99
N TRP A 37 -6.38 3.83 4.00
CA TRP A 37 -6.14 3.02 2.80
C TRP A 37 -7.09 3.37 1.66
N GLN A 38 -8.39 3.49 1.95
CA GLN A 38 -9.39 3.90 0.97
C GLN A 38 -9.10 5.29 0.38
N MET A 39 -8.60 6.23 1.19
CA MET A 39 -8.20 7.54 0.67
C MET A 39 -7.07 7.43 -0.35
N TRP A 40 -6.10 6.55 -0.13
CA TRP A 40 -5.01 6.31 -1.08
C TRP A 40 -5.53 5.69 -2.39
N GLU A 41 -6.41 4.69 -2.32
CA GLU A 41 -7.05 4.11 -3.51
C GLU A 41 -8.00 5.09 -4.22
N ALA A 42 -8.47 6.13 -3.53
CA ALA A 42 -9.34 7.16 -4.10
C ALA A 42 -8.60 8.37 -4.70
N GLY A 43 -7.27 8.45 -4.60
CA GLY A 43 -6.50 9.58 -5.16
C GLY A 43 -5.63 10.35 -4.19
N ARG A 44 -5.75 10.15 -2.88
CA ARG A 44 -4.91 10.86 -1.91
C ARG A 44 -3.46 10.37 -2.05
N PRO A 45 -2.46 11.27 -2.12
CA PRO A 45 -1.07 10.85 -2.18
C PRO A 45 -0.69 9.96 -1.00
N MET A 46 -0.05 8.83 -1.32
CA MET A 46 0.62 7.96 -0.36
C MET A 46 2.07 8.41 -0.19
N ASP A 47 2.56 8.38 1.04
CA ASP A 47 3.97 8.64 1.32
C ASP A 47 4.82 7.49 0.74
N PRO A 48 5.89 7.77 -0.01
CA PRO A 48 6.78 6.73 -0.54
C PRO A 48 7.28 5.74 0.53
N ALA A 49 7.52 6.19 1.77
CA ALA A 49 7.98 5.30 2.85
C ALA A 49 6.94 4.23 3.21
N TYR A 50 5.65 4.60 3.22
CA TYR A 50 4.58 3.62 3.43
C TYR A 50 4.44 2.67 2.25
N TRP A 51 4.66 3.16 1.02
CA TRP A 51 4.58 2.33 -0.17
C TRP A 51 5.68 1.27 -0.20
N GLU A 52 6.91 1.66 0.08
CA GLU A 52 8.04 0.73 0.18
C GLU A 52 7.82 -0.29 1.30
N LEU A 53 7.37 0.15 2.48
CA LEU A 53 7.05 -0.74 3.60
C LEU A 53 5.96 -1.76 3.23
N PHE A 54 4.93 -1.33 2.48
CA PHE A 54 3.87 -2.22 2.02
C PHE A 54 4.41 -3.32 1.09
N LEU A 55 5.24 -2.94 0.12
CA LEU A 55 5.88 -3.88 -0.80
C LEU A 55 6.80 -4.87 -0.09
N ILE A 56 7.57 -4.41 0.91
CA ILE A 56 8.44 -5.28 1.72
C ILE A 56 7.59 -6.31 2.48
N LYS A 57 6.55 -5.87 3.18
CA LYS A 57 5.70 -6.74 4.01
C LYS A 57 4.89 -7.74 3.17
N THR A 58 4.44 -7.36 1.99
CA THR A 58 3.66 -8.24 1.10
C THR A 58 4.53 -9.27 0.38
N LYS A 59 5.78 -8.94 0.05
CA LYS A 59 6.76 -9.92 -0.48
C LYS A 59 7.27 -10.88 0.60
N ALA A 60 7.39 -10.43 1.85
CA ALA A 60 7.79 -11.29 2.96
C ALA A 60 6.70 -12.31 3.34
N ALA A 61 5.42 -11.98 3.15
CA ALA A 61 4.30 -12.87 3.45
C ALA A 61 4.02 -13.93 2.35
N ALA A 62 4.65 -13.81 1.18
CA ALA A 62 4.52 -14.73 0.05
C ALA A 62 5.61 -15.82 0.04
N GLN A 63 6.37 -15.97 1.12
CA GLN A 63 7.40 -17.01 1.33
C GLN A 63 6.94 -18.03 2.36
#